data_AF-A0A7Y5NM20-F1
#
_entry.id   AF-A0A7Y5NM20-F1
#
_cell.length_a   1.000
_cell.length_b   1.000
_cell.length_c   1.000
_cell.angle_alpha   90.00
_cell.angle_beta   90.00
_cell.angle_gamma   90.00
#
_symmetry.space_group_name_H-M   'P 1'
#
loop_
_entity.id
_entity.type
_entity.pdbx_description
1 polymer ?
#
loop_
_entity_poly.entity_id
_entity_poly.type
_entity_poly.pdbx_seq_one_letter_code
_entity_poly.pdbx_strand_id
1 'polypeptide(L)'
;MTRLALVDLNALFVPCWKAIGPDQPASAPHDTTVNRVRRIAETADHVAVAIDCPPYDRAKLHPEYKVNRRASAEELVDRDAMRAQLDRVAETLRYDGFAVLGSKGLEADDIIATLVAQSTGRDIEIVIWSGDKDLMQLVGPGITLQPPRYDKDGTLPQRVDVDGVVSRFGVGPELLGDFLALCGDTSDNVPGVPSIGPKRATQILTTYGSLDLALTCATNGDPDMKEAMRELLAKHAAQARVSRQLVELRVDAPVSLDDALKPREVRPIAPKEQTCPEEEDDMQNVSEGEFEPANDPEPAPAAPQSEERPAAEAPPPATPPSTQEPPKPQATKTEDTAATAIVRVEPGTDQWAMALEPNGLRGAEWLAHQIFDSRVFGGYPTPQSCLLAIIQGRELGIPAMASMRLTYPTNHNGKTSLAMSAQMIIGLVRKSGLADVFKPIEITDTRATWKGHRKDDPDPDVTTVSYSIEEARKAGLVRDRSPWVTRPADMLAKTAGVRLARLLWQDVVGGLYFPEELNGDADDREAA
;
A
#
# COMPACT_ATOMS: atom_id res chain seq x y z
N MET A 1 23.13 -18.59 -32.92
CA MET A 1 22.59 -18.77 -31.56
C MET A 1 21.92 -17.49 -31.13
N THR A 2 20.60 -17.52 -30.99
CA THR A 2 19.77 -16.41 -30.49
C THR A 2 19.58 -16.57 -28.99
N ARG A 3 19.67 -15.50 -28.20
CA ARG A 3 19.51 -15.57 -26.74
C ARG A 3 18.10 -15.14 -26.33
N LEU A 4 17.39 -16.01 -25.63
CA LEU A 4 16.03 -15.79 -25.13
C LEU A 4 16.03 -15.82 -23.59
N ALA A 5 15.60 -14.72 -22.97
CA ALA A 5 15.27 -14.72 -21.55
C ALA A 5 13.81 -15.11 -21.36
N LEU A 6 13.56 -16.16 -20.56
CA LEU A 6 12.23 -16.54 -20.09
C LEU A 6 12.08 -16.10 -18.64
N VAL A 7 11.18 -15.16 -18.36
CA VAL A 7 11.08 -14.50 -17.06
C VAL A 7 9.80 -14.94 -16.33
N ASP A 8 9.95 -15.54 -15.16
CA ASP A 8 8.85 -15.81 -14.24
C ASP A 8 8.50 -14.51 -13.49
N LEU A 9 7.35 -13.91 -13.82
CA LEU A 9 6.96 -12.63 -13.22
C LEU A 9 6.69 -12.75 -11.72
N ASN A 10 6.24 -13.91 -11.24
CA ASN A 10 5.87 -14.12 -9.84
C ASN A 10 7.11 -14.26 -8.96
N ALA A 11 8.14 -15.00 -9.38
CA ALA A 11 9.41 -15.05 -8.66
C ALA A 11 10.19 -13.72 -8.68
N LEU A 12 9.96 -12.84 -9.67
CA LEU A 12 10.48 -11.47 -9.64
C LEU A 12 9.68 -10.57 -8.69
N PHE A 13 8.34 -10.61 -8.76
CA PHE A 13 7.45 -9.66 -8.10
C PHE A 13 7.21 -9.96 -6.61
N VAL A 14 6.92 -11.21 -6.24
CA VAL A 14 6.53 -11.57 -4.86
C VAL A 14 7.63 -11.25 -3.83
N PRO A 15 8.94 -11.45 -4.09
CA PRO A 15 9.99 -10.99 -3.19
C PRO A 15 10.06 -9.46 -3.06
N CYS A 16 9.73 -8.71 -4.11
CA CYS A 16 9.65 -7.24 -4.06
C CYS A 16 8.44 -6.75 -3.28
N TRP A 17 7.28 -7.40 -3.40
CA TRP A 17 6.09 -7.10 -2.58
C TRP A 17 6.36 -7.33 -1.10
N LYS A 18 6.91 -8.51 -0.74
CA LYS A 18 7.24 -8.87 0.64
C LYS A 18 8.39 -8.07 1.27
N ALA A 19 9.13 -7.31 0.46
CA ALA A 19 10.24 -6.46 0.91
C ALA A 19 9.87 -4.97 1.02
N ILE A 20 8.60 -4.59 0.77
CA ILE A 20 8.18 -3.19 0.83
C ILE A 20 8.27 -2.65 2.27
N GLY A 21 9.04 -1.58 2.45
CA GLY A 21 9.13 -0.87 3.73
C GLY A 21 7.94 0.08 3.95
N PRO A 22 7.61 0.45 5.21
CA PRO A 22 6.51 1.37 5.49
C PRO A 22 6.73 2.76 4.88
N ASP A 23 7.99 3.17 4.70
CA ASP A 23 8.39 4.46 4.11
C ASP A 23 8.48 4.42 2.57
N GLN A 24 8.24 3.27 1.93
CA GLN A 24 8.33 3.14 0.47
C GLN A 24 6.97 3.42 -0.21
N PRO A 25 6.96 4.04 -1.40
CA PRO A 25 5.72 4.27 -2.13
C PRO A 25 5.08 2.94 -2.51
N ALA A 26 3.75 2.87 -2.52
CA ALA A 26 3.02 1.65 -2.85
C ALA A 26 3.35 1.08 -4.24
N SER A 27 3.89 1.88 -5.18
CA SER A 27 4.36 1.44 -6.49
C SER A 27 5.75 0.78 -6.47
N ALA A 28 6.50 0.84 -5.36
CA ALA A 28 7.88 0.36 -5.31
C ALA A 28 8.08 -1.09 -5.80
N PRO A 29 7.20 -2.08 -5.50
CA PRO A 29 7.35 -3.44 -6.03
C PRO A 29 7.08 -3.50 -7.54
N HIS A 30 6.08 -2.77 -8.03
CA HIS A 30 5.80 -2.59 -9.46
C HIS A 30 7.00 -2.01 -10.20
N ASP A 31 7.48 -0.84 -9.75
CA ASP A 31 8.55 -0.09 -10.42
C ASP A 31 9.87 -0.84 -10.36
N THR A 32 10.16 -1.54 -9.26
CA THR A 32 11.32 -2.41 -9.13
C THR A 32 11.23 -3.60 -10.10
N THR A 33 10.06 -4.23 -10.23
CA THR A 33 9.86 -5.40 -11.10
C THR A 33 9.95 -5.03 -12.57
N VAL A 34 9.25 -3.98 -13.00
CA VAL A 34 9.32 -3.47 -14.38
C VAL A 34 10.77 -3.10 -14.75
N ASN A 35 11.49 -2.40 -13.88
CA ASN A 35 12.88 -2.02 -14.14
C ASN A 35 13.87 -3.21 -14.07
N ARG A 36 13.56 -4.29 -13.35
CA ARG A 36 14.31 -5.56 -13.43
C ARG A 36 14.12 -6.23 -14.80
N VAL A 37 12.89 -6.34 -15.31
CA VAL A 37 12.64 -6.93 -16.64
C VAL A 37 13.28 -6.10 -17.75
N ARG A 38 13.24 -4.76 -17.65
CA ARG A 38 13.96 -3.85 -18.56
C ARG A 38 15.47 -4.14 -18.59
N ARG A 39 16.12 -4.33 -17.43
CA ARG A 39 17.55 -4.71 -17.36
C ARG A 39 17.83 -6.12 -17.88
N ILE A 40 16.93 -7.08 -17.66
CA ILE A 40 17.07 -8.43 -18.25
C ILE A 40 17.09 -8.35 -19.78
N ALA A 41 16.33 -7.42 -20.37
CA ALA A 41 16.32 -7.16 -21.82
C ALA A 41 17.63 -6.58 -22.38
N GLU A 42 18.55 -6.11 -21.53
CA GLU A 42 19.91 -5.71 -21.93
C GLU A 42 20.85 -6.92 -22.07
N THR A 43 20.42 -8.11 -21.59
CA THR A 43 21.26 -9.32 -21.51
C THR A 43 20.94 -10.41 -22.54
N ALA A 44 19.81 -10.30 -23.23
CA ALA A 44 19.30 -11.27 -24.20
C ALA A 44 18.77 -10.57 -25.46
N ASP A 45 18.63 -11.31 -26.56
CA ASP A 45 18.14 -10.76 -27.85
C ASP A 45 16.61 -10.69 -27.88
N HIS A 46 15.94 -11.59 -27.15
CA HIS A 46 14.50 -11.60 -26.92
C HIS A 46 14.18 -11.84 -25.43
N VAL A 47 13.02 -11.35 -24.99
CA VAL A 47 12.50 -11.57 -23.63
C VAL A 47 11.01 -11.89 -23.69
N ALA A 48 10.63 -13.04 -23.13
CA ALA A 48 9.25 -13.38 -22.85
C ALA A 48 9.01 -13.48 -21.34
N VAL A 49 7.84 -13.00 -20.90
CA VAL A 49 7.46 -12.91 -19.49
C VAL A 49 6.27 -13.84 -19.26
N ALA A 50 6.49 -14.91 -18.49
CA ALA A 50 5.44 -15.85 -18.10
C ALA A 50 4.65 -15.33 -16.90
N ILE A 51 3.33 -15.50 -16.93
CA ILE A 51 2.42 -15.10 -15.85
C ILE A 51 1.47 -16.23 -15.43
N ASP A 52 1.21 -16.32 -14.13
CA ASP A 52 0.18 -17.19 -13.55
C ASP A 52 -1.22 -16.78 -14.01
N CYS A 53 -2.07 -17.76 -14.33
CA CYS A 53 -3.45 -17.51 -14.77
C CYS A 53 -4.45 -18.39 -13.99
N PRO A 54 -4.68 -18.12 -12.68
CA PRO A 54 -5.59 -18.91 -11.84
C PRO A 54 -7.05 -18.87 -12.31
N PRO A 55 -7.92 -19.82 -11.87
CA PRO A 55 -7.65 -20.91 -10.93
C PRO A 55 -6.94 -22.10 -11.58
N TYR A 56 -5.87 -22.59 -10.95
CA TYR A 56 -4.98 -23.60 -11.51
C TYR A 56 -5.58 -25.00 -11.56
N ASP A 57 -5.27 -25.78 -12.60
CA ASP A 57 -5.76 -27.16 -12.75
C ASP A 57 -5.20 -28.11 -11.67
N ARG A 58 -3.96 -27.93 -11.20
CA ARG A 58 -3.33 -28.76 -10.14
C ARG A 58 -4.17 -28.83 -8.85
N ALA A 59 -4.91 -27.76 -8.52
CA ALA A 59 -5.78 -27.71 -7.35
C ALA A 59 -6.98 -28.70 -7.41
N LYS A 60 -7.30 -29.23 -8.60
CA LYS A 60 -8.30 -30.30 -8.79
C LYS A 60 -7.74 -31.70 -8.50
N LEU A 61 -6.43 -31.89 -8.65
CA LEU A 61 -5.74 -33.17 -8.43
C LEU A 61 -5.48 -33.41 -6.93
N HIS A 62 -5.06 -32.36 -6.21
CA HIS A 62 -4.81 -32.45 -4.77
C HIS A 62 -5.36 -31.18 -4.06
N PRO A 63 -6.50 -31.27 -3.33
CA PRO A 63 -7.13 -30.10 -2.69
C PRO A 63 -6.28 -29.39 -1.62
N GLU A 64 -5.18 -30.00 -1.19
CA GLU A 64 -4.20 -29.44 -0.25
C GLU A 64 -2.95 -28.84 -0.95
N TYR A 65 -2.85 -28.90 -2.28
CA TYR A 65 -1.74 -28.28 -3.02
C TYR A 65 -1.73 -26.75 -2.83
N LYS A 66 -0.55 -26.19 -2.53
CA LYS A 66 -0.32 -24.78 -2.16
C LYS A 66 -1.24 -24.27 -1.03
N VAL A 67 -1.88 -25.14 -0.22
CA VAL A 67 -2.82 -24.73 0.84
C VAL A 67 -2.15 -24.06 2.03
N ASN A 68 -0.86 -24.30 2.26
CA ASN A 68 -0.07 -23.53 3.25
C ASN A 68 0.10 -22.05 2.82
N ARG A 69 -0.31 -21.68 1.59
CA ARG A 69 -0.43 -20.30 1.11
C ARG A 69 -1.87 -19.73 1.28
N ARG A 70 -2.79 -20.43 1.97
CA ARG A 70 -4.11 -19.89 2.37
C ARG A 70 -3.93 -18.85 3.47
N ALA A 71 -4.67 -17.77 3.34
CA ALA A 71 -4.48 -16.51 4.03
C ALA A 71 -5.59 -16.25 5.05
N SER A 72 -5.28 -15.51 6.11
CA SER A 72 -6.24 -14.85 7.00
C SER A 72 -7.09 -13.81 6.22
N ALA A 73 -8.12 -13.23 6.85
CA ALA A 73 -8.92 -12.19 6.22
C ALA A 73 -8.09 -10.96 5.80
N GLU A 74 -7.09 -10.58 6.60
CA GLU A 74 -6.17 -9.47 6.33
C GLU A 74 -5.17 -9.82 5.23
N GLU A 75 -4.60 -11.03 5.29
CA GLU A 75 -3.68 -11.56 4.26
C GLU A 75 -4.39 -11.80 2.91
N LEU A 76 -5.71 -11.99 2.88
CA LEU A 76 -6.51 -12.06 1.66
C LEU A 76 -6.63 -10.68 0.99
N VAL A 77 -6.89 -9.64 1.78
CA VAL A 77 -6.91 -8.24 1.30
C VAL A 77 -5.53 -7.80 0.83
N ASP A 78 -4.45 -8.27 1.46
CA ASP A 78 -3.09 -8.04 0.95
C ASP A 78 -2.80 -8.84 -0.34
N ARG A 79 -3.18 -10.12 -0.40
CA ARG A 79 -3.02 -10.96 -1.61
C ARG A 79 -3.74 -10.37 -2.82
N ASP A 80 -4.96 -9.88 -2.67
CA ASP A 80 -5.71 -9.36 -3.81
C ASP A 80 -5.21 -7.95 -4.21
N ALA A 81 -4.63 -7.16 -3.29
CA ALA A 81 -3.85 -5.97 -3.64
C ALA A 81 -2.53 -6.32 -4.35
N MET A 82 -1.82 -7.36 -3.91
CA MET A 82 -0.62 -7.91 -4.55
C MET A 82 -0.91 -8.33 -5.99
N ARG A 83 -2.03 -9.03 -6.21
CA ARG A 83 -2.51 -9.43 -7.55
C ARG A 83 -2.83 -8.23 -8.43
N ALA A 84 -3.65 -7.29 -7.95
CA ALA A 84 -4.01 -6.10 -8.70
C ALA A 84 -2.79 -5.22 -9.07
N GLN A 85 -1.68 -5.31 -8.33
CA GLN A 85 -0.42 -4.69 -8.72
C GLN A 85 0.41 -5.55 -9.70
N LEU A 86 0.46 -6.87 -9.52
CA LEU A 86 1.08 -7.81 -10.47
C LEU A 86 0.45 -7.71 -11.87
N ASP A 87 -0.87 -7.57 -11.95
CA ASP A 87 -1.61 -7.35 -13.19
C ASP A 87 -1.17 -6.05 -13.88
N ARG A 88 -0.99 -4.95 -13.13
CA ARG A 88 -0.46 -3.68 -13.64
C ARG A 88 1.00 -3.77 -14.09
N VAL A 89 1.82 -4.62 -13.45
CA VAL A 89 3.17 -4.93 -13.95
C VAL A 89 3.06 -5.62 -15.31
N ALA A 90 2.18 -6.62 -15.45
CA ALA A 90 1.97 -7.33 -16.71
C ALA A 90 1.42 -6.39 -17.82
N GLU A 91 0.49 -5.49 -17.51
CA GLU A 91 0.02 -4.42 -18.41
C GLU A 91 1.15 -3.49 -18.84
N THR A 92 1.94 -2.99 -17.89
CA THR A 92 3.08 -2.10 -18.17
C THR A 92 4.13 -2.80 -19.04
N LEU A 93 4.41 -4.08 -18.81
CA LEU A 93 5.35 -4.85 -19.62
C LEU A 93 4.82 -5.11 -21.04
N ARG A 94 3.51 -5.33 -21.23
CA ARG A 94 2.89 -5.38 -22.56
C ARG A 94 2.99 -4.04 -23.28
N TYR A 95 2.78 -2.92 -22.58
CA TYR A 95 2.93 -1.58 -23.15
C TYR A 95 4.38 -1.27 -23.56
N ASP A 96 5.34 -1.70 -22.73
CA ASP A 96 6.79 -1.65 -22.98
C ASP A 96 7.24 -2.50 -24.20
N GLY A 97 6.35 -3.30 -24.80
CA GLY A 97 6.61 -4.14 -25.97
C GLY A 97 7.08 -5.57 -25.67
N PHE A 98 6.99 -6.05 -24.42
CA PHE A 98 7.40 -7.41 -24.06
C PHE A 98 6.33 -8.45 -24.41
N ALA A 99 6.78 -9.65 -24.79
CA ALA A 99 5.93 -10.82 -24.98
C ALA A 99 5.47 -11.39 -23.61
N VAL A 100 4.39 -10.83 -23.06
CA VAL A 100 3.81 -11.30 -21.78
C VAL A 100 2.79 -12.42 -22.06
N LEU A 101 3.17 -13.65 -21.73
CA LEU A 101 2.49 -14.89 -22.10
C LEU A 101 1.90 -15.60 -20.87
N GLY A 102 0.67 -16.10 -21.00
CA GLY A 102 -0.04 -16.82 -19.94
C GLY A 102 -1.26 -17.54 -20.51
N SER A 103 -1.73 -18.59 -19.82
CA SER A 103 -2.89 -19.38 -20.25
C SER A 103 -3.75 -19.78 -19.06
N LYS A 104 -5.06 -19.52 -19.17
CA LYS A 104 -6.07 -19.82 -18.14
C LYS A 104 -5.96 -21.27 -17.63
N GLY A 105 -5.77 -21.44 -16.33
CA GLY A 105 -5.63 -22.72 -15.65
C GLY A 105 -4.18 -23.16 -15.40
N LEU A 106 -3.19 -22.46 -15.96
CA LEU A 106 -1.77 -22.81 -15.86
C LEU A 106 -0.99 -21.83 -14.97
N GLU A 107 0.17 -22.30 -14.51
CA GLU A 107 1.17 -21.54 -13.75
C GLU A 107 2.26 -21.04 -14.70
N ALA A 108 3.00 -20.00 -14.32
CA ALA A 108 4.09 -19.44 -15.14
C ALA A 108 5.12 -20.52 -15.53
N ASP A 109 5.33 -21.51 -14.66
CA ASP A 109 6.25 -22.61 -14.88
C ASP A 109 5.88 -23.49 -16.08
N ASP A 110 4.57 -23.73 -16.31
CA ASP A 110 4.05 -24.49 -17.45
C ASP A 110 4.25 -23.72 -18.78
N ILE A 111 4.14 -22.39 -18.72
CA ILE A 111 4.39 -21.51 -19.87
C ILE A 111 5.88 -21.58 -20.24
N ILE A 112 6.78 -21.49 -19.25
CA ILE A 112 8.23 -21.59 -19.45
C ILE A 112 8.62 -22.99 -19.97
N ALA A 113 8.10 -24.07 -19.36
CA ALA A 113 8.35 -25.44 -19.80
C ALA A 113 7.88 -25.69 -21.24
N THR A 114 6.70 -25.19 -21.60
CA THR A 114 6.18 -25.26 -22.98
C THR A 114 7.11 -24.53 -23.98
N LEU A 115 7.56 -23.32 -23.65
CA LEU A 115 8.45 -22.54 -24.52
C LEU A 115 9.85 -23.20 -24.67
N VAL A 116 10.38 -23.80 -23.59
CA VAL A 116 11.62 -24.58 -23.64
C VAL A 116 11.45 -25.83 -24.50
N ALA A 117 10.36 -26.59 -24.33
CA ALA A 117 10.07 -27.78 -25.15
C ALA A 117 9.98 -27.42 -26.65
N GLN A 118 9.32 -26.31 -26.99
CA GLN A 118 9.24 -25.80 -28.37
C GLN A 118 10.57 -25.29 -28.95
N SER A 119 11.59 -25.02 -28.13
CA SER A 119 12.93 -24.63 -28.62
C SER A 119 13.80 -25.81 -29.04
N THR A 120 13.40 -27.04 -28.73
CA THR A 120 14.16 -28.27 -29.03
C THR A 120 14.53 -28.33 -30.52
N GLY A 121 15.84 -28.38 -30.81
CA GLY A 121 16.36 -28.41 -32.19
C GLY A 121 16.49 -27.05 -32.89
N ARG A 122 16.19 -25.94 -32.21
CA ARG A 122 16.49 -24.57 -32.67
C ARG A 122 17.84 -24.09 -32.10
N ASP A 123 18.52 -23.19 -32.80
CA ASP A 123 19.80 -22.58 -32.37
C ASP A 123 19.57 -21.41 -31.39
N ILE A 124 19.09 -21.74 -30.18
CA ILE A 124 18.67 -20.78 -29.14
C ILE A 124 19.38 -21.09 -27.81
N GLU A 125 19.96 -20.07 -27.16
CA GLU A 125 20.37 -20.11 -25.75
C GLU A 125 19.19 -19.59 -24.90
N ILE A 126 18.79 -20.33 -23.86
CA ILE A 126 17.72 -19.92 -22.95
C ILE A 126 18.27 -19.63 -21.55
N VAL A 127 17.86 -18.48 -21.01
CA VAL A 127 18.10 -18.10 -19.61
C VAL A 127 16.75 -17.96 -18.91
N ILE A 128 16.45 -18.90 -18.01
CA ILE A 128 15.23 -18.91 -17.20
C ILE A 128 15.46 -18.04 -15.96
N TRP A 129 14.81 -16.89 -15.88
CA TRP A 129 14.86 -16.00 -14.72
C TRP A 129 13.72 -16.33 -13.75
N SER A 130 13.96 -17.31 -12.88
CA SER A 130 13.11 -17.62 -11.73
C SER A 130 13.94 -17.96 -10.49
N GLY A 131 13.35 -17.75 -9.32
CA GLY A 131 13.87 -18.21 -8.04
C GLY A 131 13.43 -19.63 -7.69
N ASP A 132 12.47 -20.20 -8.44
CA ASP A 132 11.95 -21.54 -8.17
C ASP A 132 12.96 -22.64 -8.54
N LYS A 133 12.85 -23.75 -7.84
CA LYS A 133 13.68 -24.96 -8.02
C LYS A 133 13.02 -25.94 -8.98
N ASP A 134 11.70 -25.94 -9.13
CA ASP A 134 10.99 -26.94 -9.93
C ASP A 134 11.28 -26.69 -11.42
N LEU A 135 11.51 -25.43 -11.82
CA LEU A 135 12.06 -25.01 -13.11
C LEU A 135 13.51 -25.49 -13.36
N MET A 136 14.24 -25.97 -12.36
CA MET A 136 15.56 -26.59 -12.58
C MET A 136 15.45 -27.94 -13.30
N GLN A 137 14.24 -28.52 -13.43
CA GLN A 137 13.95 -29.66 -14.32
C GLN A 137 14.21 -29.34 -15.80
N LEU A 138 14.17 -28.06 -16.20
CA LEU A 138 14.34 -27.61 -17.59
C LEU A 138 15.80 -27.30 -17.98
N VAL A 139 16.73 -27.34 -17.02
CA VAL A 139 18.15 -27.01 -17.23
C VAL A 139 18.83 -28.09 -18.08
N GLY A 140 19.66 -27.68 -19.03
CA GLY A 140 20.24 -28.61 -20.02
C GLY A 140 21.20 -27.94 -21.01
N PRO A 141 21.58 -28.63 -22.10
CA PRO A 141 22.44 -28.05 -23.13
C PRO A 141 21.83 -26.78 -23.73
N GLY A 142 22.48 -25.63 -23.49
CA GLY A 142 21.99 -24.32 -23.93
C GLY A 142 20.88 -23.70 -23.07
N ILE A 143 20.45 -24.35 -21.97
CA ILE A 143 19.36 -23.87 -21.10
C ILE A 143 19.89 -23.76 -19.66
N THR A 144 19.85 -22.55 -19.09
CA THR A 144 20.36 -22.26 -17.74
C THR A 144 19.35 -21.46 -16.93
N LEU A 145 19.37 -21.58 -15.60
CA LEU A 145 18.48 -20.83 -14.70
C LEU A 145 19.25 -19.76 -13.91
N GLN A 146 18.78 -18.52 -13.94
CA GLN A 146 19.37 -17.36 -13.26
C GLN A 146 18.45 -16.90 -12.13
N PRO A 147 18.81 -17.10 -10.85
CA PRO A 147 18.01 -16.60 -9.73
C PRO A 147 17.90 -15.06 -9.78
N PRO A 148 16.68 -14.47 -9.74
CA PRO A 148 16.42 -13.03 -9.90
C PRO A 148 16.63 -12.25 -8.59
N ARG A 149 17.67 -12.60 -7.84
CA ARG A 149 18.10 -11.94 -6.60
C ARG A 149 19.55 -11.50 -6.73
N TYR A 150 19.93 -10.50 -5.95
CA TYR A 150 21.32 -10.14 -5.76
C TYR A 150 21.83 -10.77 -4.46
N ASP A 151 23.10 -11.20 -4.44
CA ASP A 151 23.77 -11.62 -3.22
C ASP A 151 24.28 -10.38 -2.44
N LYS A 152 24.89 -10.58 -1.27
CA LYS A 152 25.17 -9.51 -0.28
C LYS A 152 26.13 -8.42 -0.74
N ASP A 153 26.88 -8.66 -1.80
CA ASP A 153 27.81 -7.72 -2.44
C ASP A 153 27.18 -6.93 -3.60
N GLY A 154 25.90 -7.18 -3.91
CA GLY A 154 25.19 -6.57 -5.03
C GLY A 154 25.43 -7.25 -6.38
N THR A 155 26.09 -8.41 -6.41
CA THR A 155 26.25 -9.23 -7.64
C THR A 155 25.07 -10.18 -7.85
N LEU A 156 24.90 -10.70 -9.07
CA LEU A 156 23.99 -11.82 -9.33
C LEU A 156 24.69 -13.14 -9.01
N PRO A 157 24.01 -14.12 -8.39
CA PRO A 157 24.56 -15.46 -8.18
C PRO A 157 24.85 -16.13 -9.52
N GLN A 158 25.82 -17.05 -9.53
CA GLN A 158 26.12 -17.89 -10.69
C GLN A 158 24.86 -18.59 -11.23
N ARG A 159 24.71 -18.62 -12.56
CA ARG A 159 23.66 -19.39 -13.25
C ARG A 159 23.73 -20.86 -12.83
N VAL A 160 22.56 -21.49 -12.77
CA VAL A 160 22.40 -22.93 -12.55
C VAL A 160 22.43 -23.62 -13.91
N ASP A 161 23.50 -24.36 -14.15
CA ASP A 161 23.66 -25.34 -15.22
C ASP A 161 23.42 -26.76 -14.66
N VAL A 162 23.62 -27.79 -15.49
CA VAL A 162 23.40 -29.20 -15.12
C VAL A 162 24.25 -29.60 -13.90
N ASP A 163 25.52 -29.21 -13.87
CA ASP A 163 26.42 -29.46 -12.74
C ASP A 163 25.95 -28.73 -11.47
N GLY A 164 25.40 -27.52 -11.62
CA GLY A 164 24.74 -26.77 -10.55
C GLY A 164 23.48 -27.46 -9.99
N VAL A 165 22.72 -28.20 -10.80
CA VAL A 165 21.59 -29.03 -10.33
C VAL A 165 22.11 -30.27 -9.61
N VAL A 166 23.04 -31.01 -10.22
CA VAL A 166 23.67 -32.20 -9.62
C VAL A 166 24.35 -31.87 -8.29
N SER A 167 25.02 -30.73 -8.18
CA SER A 167 25.64 -30.25 -6.94
C SER A 167 24.63 -29.99 -5.80
N ARG A 168 23.39 -29.58 -6.13
CA ARG A 168 22.35 -29.24 -5.16
C ARG A 168 21.51 -30.43 -4.71
N PHE A 169 21.17 -31.34 -5.62
CA PHE A 169 20.22 -32.44 -5.38
C PHE A 169 20.85 -33.85 -5.47
N GLY A 170 22.07 -33.96 -5.98
CA GLY A 170 22.76 -35.22 -6.23
C GLY A 170 22.23 -36.01 -7.43
N VAL A 171 21.27 -35.45 -8.17
CA VAL A 171 20.66 -36.03 -9.38
C VAL A 171 20.61 -34.96 -10.48
N GLY A 172 20.52 -35.37 -11.75
CA GLY A 172 20.38 -34.44 -12.86
C GLY A 172 18.97 -33.84 -12.98
N PRO A 173 18.79 -32.78 -13.81
CA PRO A 173 17.50 -32.17 -14.10
C PRO A 173 16.41 -33.18 -14.47
N GLU A 174 16.77 -34.20 -15.26
CA GLU A 174 15.89 -35.26 -15.75
C GLU A 174 15.31 -36.18 -14.67
N LEU A 175 15.91 -36.19 -13.47
CA LEU A 175 15.43 -36.94 -12.30
C LEU A 175 14.92 -36.04 -11.18
N LEU A 176 14.91 -34.71 -11.35
CA LEU A 176 14.57 -33.78 -10.27
C LEU A 176 13.08 -33.86 -9.90
N GLY A 177 12.17 -34.08 -10.86
CA GLY A 177 10.75 -34.33 -10.58
C GLY A 177 10.50 -35.61 -9.78
N ASP A 178 11.18 -36.71 -10.12
CA ASP A 178 11.15 -37.97 -9.36
C ASP A 178 11.76 -37.79 -7.94
N PHE A 179 12.81 -36.96 -7.81
CA PHE A 179 13.44 -36.63 -6.52
C PHE A 179 12.49 -35.83 -5.62
N LEU A 180 11.83 -34.81 -6.17
CA LEU A 180 10.82 -34.01 -5.48
C LEU A 180 9.59 -34.87 -5.12
N ALA A 181 9.18 -35.81 -5.97
CA ALA A 181 8.11 -36.77 -5.66
C ALA A 181 8.45 -37.72 -4.50
N LEU A 182 9.73 -38.11 -4.35
CA LEU A 182 10.20 -38.92 -3.22
C LEU A 182 10.34 -38.11 -1.93
N CYS A 183 10.90 -36.90 -1.99
CA CYS A 183 11.13 -36.04 -0.82
C CYS A 183 9.92 -35.25 -0.34
N GLY A 184 9.02 -34.91 -1.26
CA GLY A 184 7.99 -33.88 -1.07
C GLY A 184 8.55 -32.46 -1.14
N ASP A 185 7.64 -31.49 -1.10
CA ASP A 185 7.96 -30.08 -0.87
C ASP A 185 7.00 -29.43 0.14
N THR A 186 7.59 -28.88 1.20
CA THR A 186 6.89 -28.10 2.22
C THR A 186 6.42 -26.73 1.74
N SER A 187 7.05 -26.15 0.71
CA SER A 187 6.73 -24.82 0.18
C SER A 187 5.41 -24.81 -0.61
N ASP A 188 5.17 -25.91 -1.34
CA ASP A 188 3.97 -26.16 -2.14
C ASP A 188 3.00 -27.15 -1.53
N ASN A 189 3.32 -27.68 -0.33
CA ASN A 189 2.56 -28.73 0.35
C ASN A 189 2.39 -30.00 -0.51
N VAL A 190 3.42 -30.34 -1.29
CA VAL A 190 3.52 -31.62 -2.01
C VAL A 190 4.00 -32.68 -1.04
N PRO A 191 3.23 -33.76 -0.79
CA PRO A 191 3.64 -34.78 0.18
C PRO A 191 4.81 -35.61 -0.36
N GLY A 192 5.77 -35.96 0.50
CA GLY A 192 6.84 -36.91 0.18
C GLY A 192 6.51 -38.34 0.62
N VAL A 193 7.38 -39.29 0.30
CA VAL A 193 7.34 -40.62 0.92
C VAL A 193 7.91 -40.50 2.35
N PRO A 194 7.16 -40.88 3.41
CA PRO A 194 7.60 -40.69 4.78
C PRO A 194 8.98 -41.29 5.06
N SER A 195 9.84 -40.53 5.75
CA SER A 195 11.23 -40.90 6.05
C SER A 195 12.20 -41.00 4.84
N ILE A 196 11.80 -40.60 3.63
CA ILE A 196 12.70 -40.46 2.47
C ILE A 196 13.06 -38.98 2.28
N GLY A 197 14.11 -38.53 2.97
CA GLY A 197 14.72 -37.21 2.73
C GLY A 197 15.76 -37.25 1.60
N PRO A 198 16.33 -36.08 1.21
CA PRO A 198 17.21 -35.91 0.04
C PRO A 198 18.22 -37.04 -0.20
N LYS A 199 19.08 -37.34 0.78
CA LYS A 199 20.10 -38.39 0.67
C LYS A 199 19.56 -39.78 0.29
N ARG A 200 18.33 -40.11 0.70
CA ARG A 200 17.68 -41.39 0.37
C ARG A 200 17.02 -41.34 -1.01
N ALA A 201 16.42 -40.21 -1.39
CA ALA A 201 15.88 -40.01 -2.74
C ALA A 201 17.00 -40.06 -3.80
N THR A 202 18.10 -39.33 -3.59
CA THR A 202 19.31 -39.43 -4.42
C THR A 202 19.77 -40.89 -4.54
N GLN A 203 19.97 -41.60 -3.42
CA GLN A 203 20.41 -43.00 -3.45
C GLN A 203 19.46 -43.91 -4.24
N ILE A 204 18.15 -43.77 -4.05
CA ILE A 204 17.15 -44.55 -4.81
C ILE A 204 17.28 -44.27 -6.31
N LEU A 205 17.35 -43.01 -6.71
CA LEU A 205 17.36 -42.64 -8.13
C LEU A 205 18.70 -42.96 -8.82
N THR A 206 19.83 -42.83 -8.13
CA THR A 206 21.14 -43.30 -8.64
C THR A 206 21.19 -44.82 -8.80
N THR A 207 20.49 -45.60 -7.98
CA THR A 207 20.46 -47.07 -8.08
C THR A 207 19.43 -47.59 -9.10
N TYR A 208 18.23 -47.02 -9.13
CA TYR A 208 17.10 -47.55 -9.91
C TYR A 208 16.75 -46.73 -11.16
N GLY A 209 17.36 -45.57 -11.37
CA GLY A 209 17.21 -44.75 -12.59
C GLY A 209 15.90 -43.96 -12.71
N SER A 210 14.82 -44.34 -12.03
CA SER A 210 13.58 -43.54 -11.93
C SER A 210 12.70 -43.98 -10.76
N LEU A 211 11.69 -43.17 -10.43
CA LEU A 211 10.66 -43.49 -9.44
C LEU A 211 9.88 -44.73 -9.84
N ASP A 212 9.43 -44.85 -11.09
CA ASP A 212 8.63 -46.01 -11.51
C ASP A 212 9.44 -47.31 -11.53
N LEU A 213 10.73 -47.26 -11.86
CA LEU A 213 11.64 -48.40 -11.71
C LEU A 213 11.85 -48.75 -10.22
N ALA A 214 12.10 -47.77 -9.35
CA ALA A 214 12.23 -47.99 -7.91
C ALA A 214 10.96 -48.61 -7.28
N LEU A 215 9.77 -48.10 -7.64
CA LEU A 215 8.48 -48.63 -7.19
C LEU A 215 8.22 -50.04 -7.75
N THR A 216 8.66 -50.33 -8.98
CA THR A 216 8.54 -51.67 -9.60
C THR A 216 9.47 -52.68 -8.92
N CYS A 217 10.74 -52.34 -8.69
CA CYS A 217 11.69 -53.16 -7.92
C CYS A 217 11.19 -53.42 -6.49
N ALA A 218 10.68 -52.40 -5.81
CA ALA A 218 10.07 -52.53 -4.48
C ALA A 218 8.89 -53.52 -4.48
N THR A 219 8.01 -53.44 -5.47
CA THR A 219 6.83 -54.31 -5.61
C THR A 219 7.20 -55.74 -6.00
N ASN A 220 8.24 -55.92 -6.81
CA ASN A 220 8.71 -57.23 -7.29
C ASN A 220 9.62 -57.98 -6.31
N GLY A 221 9.92 -57.41 -5.13
CA GLY A 221 10.72 -58.08 -4.10
C GLY A 221 12.23 -58.03 -4.34
N ASP A 222 12.74 -56.99 -5.02
CA ASP A 222 14.16 -56.81 -5.36
C ASP A 222 15.10 -57.10 -4.17
N PRO A 223 16.03 -58.08 -4.27
CA PRO A 223 16.80 -58.57 -3.13
C PRO A 223 17.85 -57.58 -2.62
N ASP A 224 18.34 -56.66 -3.46
CA ASP A 224 19.30 -55.63 -3.07
C ASP A 224 18.61 -54.45 -2.35
N MET A 225 17.29 -54.31 -2.51
CA MET A 225 16.47 -53.41 -1.71
C MET A 225 16.18 -54.01 -0.32
N LYS A 226 16.47 -53.25 0.75
CA LYS A 226 16.12 -53.65 2.12
C LYS A 226 14.61 -53.76 2.31
N GLU A 227 14.14 -54.77 3.06
CA GLU A 227 12.70 -55.05 3.25
C GLU A 227 11.89 -53.83 3.70
N ALA A 228 12.33 -53.15 4.76
CA ALA A 228 11.67 -51.94 5.27
C ALA A 228 11.70 -50.73 4.29
N MET A 229 12.44 -50.82 3.18
CA MET A 229 12.34 -49.89 2.05
C MET A 229 11.35 -50.38 1.00
N ARG A 230 11.31 -51.70 0.70
CA ARG A 230 10.31 -52.31 -0.18
C ARG A 230 8.90 -52.06 0.35
N GLU A 231 8.65 -52.39 1.61
CA GLU A 231 7.37 -52.15 2.29
C GLU A 231 6.96 -50.66 2.26
N LEU A 232 7.92 -49.76 2.51
CA LEU A 232 7.68 -48.32 2.54
C LEU A 232 7.33 -47.78 1.15
N LEU A 233 8.12 -48.13 0.13
CA LEU A 233 7.88 -47.70 -1.25
C LEU A 233 6.59 -48.30 -1.82
N ALA A 234 6.32 -49.59 -1.60
CA ALA A 234 5.08 -50.24 -2.03
C ALA A 234 3.84 -49.60 -1.37
N LYS A 235 3.89 -49.34 -0.06
CA LYS A 235 2.81 -48.70 0.71
C LYS A 235 2.52 -47.26 0.24
N HIS A 236 3.54 -46.51 -0.14
CA HIS A 236 3.42 -45.11 -0.55
C HIS A 236 3.49 -44.89 -2.08
N ALA A 237 3.46 -45.97 -2.87
CA ALA A 237 3.60 -45.93 -4.33
C ALA A 237 2.54 -45.08 -5.05
N ALA A 238 1.30 -45.04 -4.52
CA ALA A 238 0.24 -44.17 -5.05
C ALA A 238 0.49 -42.70 -4.72
N GLN A 239 0.93 -42.41 -3.49
CA GLN A 239 1.24 -41.06 -3.01
C GLN A 239 2.38 -40.45 -3.84
N ALA A 240 3.50 -41.17 -4.00
CA ALA A 240 4.65 -40.68 -4.77
C ALA A 240 4.29 -40.36 -6.23
N ARG A 241 3.39 -41.12 -6.86
CA ARG A 241 2.93 -40.83 -8.24
C ARG A 241 2.05 -39.58 -8.32
N VAL A 242 1.18 -39.34 -7.35
CA VAL A 242 0.44 -38.07 -7.25
C VAL A 242 1.40 -36.91 -6.99
N SER A 243 2.39 -37.09 -6.12
CA SER A 243 3.41 -36.07 -5.85
C SER A 243 4.21 -35.71 -7.10
N ARG A 244 4.55 -36.69 -7.96
CA ARG A 244 5.17 -36.41 -9.25
C ARG A 244 4.25 -35.57 -10.14
N GLN A 245 2.99 -35.95 -10.28
CA GLN A 245 2.00 -35.19 -11.09
C GLN A 245 1.78 -33.74 -10.60
N LEU A 246 2.15 -33.40 -9.36
CA LEU A 246 2.09 -32.03 -8.85
C LEU A 246 3.32 -31.19 -9.24
N VAL A 247 4.52 -31.79 -9.29
CA VAL A 247 5.79 -31.11 -9.65
C VAL A 247 6.18 -31.26 -11.13
N GLU A 248 5.48 -32.12 -11.86
CA GLU A 248 5.61 -32.31 -13.31
C GLU A 248 5.14 -31.05 -14.06
N LEU A 249 6.06 -30.45 -14.82
CA LEU A 249 5.80 -29.23 -15.58
C LEU A 249 5.13 -29.54 -16.91
N ARG A 250 4.05 -28.83 -17.24
CA ARG A 250 3.31 -29.05 -18.49
C ARG A 250 4.03 -28.41 -19.67
N VAL A 251 4.06 -29.13 -20.79
CA VAL A 251 4.67 -28.69 -22.06
C VAL A 251 3.64 -28.48 -23.18
N ASP A 252 2.35 -28.46 -22.84
CA ASP A 252 1.20 -28.41 -23.75
C ASP A 252 0.40 -27.09 -23.67
N ALA A 253 0.99 -26.02 -23.13
CA ALA A 253 0.30 -24.73 -23.02
C ALA A 253 -0.01 -24.12 -24.42
N PRO A 254 -1.15 -23.43 -24.59
CA PRO A 254 -1.53 -22.79 -25.86
C PRO A 254 -0.78 -21.46 -26.08
N VAL A 255 0.56 -21.53 -26.14
CA VAL A 255 1.48 -20.41 -26.40
C VAL A 255 2.48 -20.81 -27.48
N SER A 256 3.03 -19.84 -28.21
CA SER A 256 4.07 -20.10 -29.23
C SER A 256 5.42 -19.50 -28.85
N LEU A 257 6.48 -20.27 -29.06
CA LEU A 257 7.85 -19.78 -29.05
C LEU A 257 8.08 -18.69 -30.12
N ASP A 258 7.32 -18.71 -31.22
CA ASP A 258 7.41 -17.66 -32.25
C ASP A 258 6.76 -16.34 -31.81
N ASP A 259 5.90 -16.35 -30.77
CA ASP A 259 5.47 -15.14 -30.07
C ASP A 259 6.54 -14.63 -29.09
N ALA A 260 7.20 -15.53 -28.37
CA ALA A 260 8.32 -15.21 -27.47
C ALA A 260 9.57 -14.68 -28.19
N LEU A 261 9.75 -15.05 -29.47
CA LEU A 261 10.82 -14.59 -30.36
C LEU A 261 10.43 -13.35 -31.20
N LYS A 262 9.35 -12.65 -30.88
CA LYS A 262 9.05 -11.36 -31.51
C LYS A 262 10.08 -10.31 -31.07
N PRO A 263 10.53 -9.40 -31.97
CA PRO A 263 11.31 -8.23 -31.57
C PRO A 263 10.50 -7.33 -30.63
N ARG A 264 11.18 -6.72 -29.65
CA ARG A 264 10.55 -5.80 -28.70
C ARG A 264 10.25 -4.45 -29.37
N GLU A 265 9.00 -4.26 -29.79
CA GLU A 265 8.51 -2.95 -30.25
C GLU A 265 8.25 -2.01 -29.07
N VAL A 266 9.26 -1.24 -28.66
CA VAL A 266 9.08 -0.17 -27.67
C VAL A 266 8.18 0.91 -28.26
N ARG A 267 6.90 0.90 -27.87
CA ARG A 267 5.95 1.94 -28.24
C ARG A 267 6.40 3.25 -27.60
N PRO A 268 6.54 4.36 -28.36
CA PRO A 268 6.78 5.65 -27.74
C PRO A 268 5.60 5.95 -26.81
N ILE A 269 5.88 6.60 -25.67
CA ILE A 269 4.82 7.13 -24.81
C ILE A 269 4.14 8.24 -25.60
N ALA A 270 3.03 7.89 -26.26
CA ALA A 270 2.11 8.88 -26.77
C ALA A 270 1.70 9.75 -25.57
N PRO A 271 1.83 11.09 -25.65
CA PRO A 271 1.21 11.92 -24.63
C PRO A 271 -0.27 11.55 -24.60
N LYS A 272 -0.83 11.37 -23.40
CA LYS A 272 -2.28 11.24 -23.26
C LYS A 272 -2.90 12.60 -23.59
N GLU A 273 -3.15 12.82 -24.88
CA GLU A 273 -4.24 13.70 -25.29
C GLU A 273 -5.48 13.19 -24.56
N GLN A 274 -6.05 14.04 -23.71
CA GLN A 274 -7.07 13.65 -22.75
C GLN A 274 -8.46 13.67 -23.42
N THR A 275 -8.55 12.99 -24.56
CA THR A 275 -9.78 12.76 -25.30
C THR A 275 -10.61 11.73 -24.53
N CYS A 276 -11.50 12.20 -23.65
CA CYS A 276 -12.67 11.43 -23.27
C CYS A 276 -13.43 11.07 -24.57
N PRO A 277 -13.85 9.81 -24.78
CA PRO A 277 -14.78 9.49 -25.84
C PRO A 277 -16.10 10.21 -25.59
N GLU A 278 -16.52 11.04 -26.54
CA GLU A 278 -17.91 11.51 -26.62
C GLU A 278 -18.73 10.37 -27.22
N GLU A 279 -19.24 9.49 -26.36
CA GLU A 279 -20.21 8.45 -26.77
C GLU A 279 -21.59 9.12 -26.93
N GLU A 280 -21.89 9.57 -28.15
CA GLU A 280 -23.26 9.84 -28.58
C GLU A 280 -24.06 8.53 -28.56
N ASP A 281 -25.00 8.36 -27.63
CA ASP A 281 -25.94 7.23 -27.60
C ASP A 281 -27.41 7.69 -27.65
N ASP A 282 -28.25 6.92 -28.34
CA ASP A 282 -29.51 7.38 -28.95
C ASP A 282 -30.71 7.21 -28.00
N MET A 283 -31.14 8.30 -27.35
CA MET A 283 -32.24 8.29 -26.37
C MET A 283 -33.63 8.06 -26.98
N GLN A 284 -33.98 6.80 -27.24
CA GLN A 284 -35.34 6.39 -27.61
C GLN A 284 -36.27 6.29 -26.39
N ASN A 285 -36.75 7.47 -25.96
CA ASN A 285 -38.13 7.74 -25.55
C ASN A 285 -38.84 6.71 -24.63
N VAL A 286 -38.78 6.94 -23.32
CA VAL A 286 -39.75 6.42 -22.34
C VAL A 286 -40.27 7.61 -21.51
N SER A 287 -41.59 7.72 -21.38
CA SER A 287 -42.27 8.94 -20.92
C SER A 287 -42.62 8.96 -19.43
N GLU A 288 -42.52 10.15 -18.83
CA GLU A 288 -43.28 10.63 -17.66
C GLU A 288 -43.16 9.83 -16.35
N GLY A 289 -42.10 10.13 -15.60
CA GLY A 289 -42.03 9.96 -14.14
C GLY A 289 -41.36 11.19 -13.52
N GLU A 290 -42.07 11.92 -12.66
CA GLU A 290 -41.64 13.25 -12.18
C GLU A 290 -40.44 13.18 -11.21
N PHE A 291 -39.24 13.59 -11.65
CA PHE A 291 -38.24 14.27 -10.81
C PHE A 291 -37.14 14.91 -11.66
N GLU A 292 -36.94 16.24 -11.55
CA GLU A 292 -35.88 16.98 -12.24
C GLU A 292 -35.45 18.23 -11.41
N PRO A 293 -34.24 18.79 -11.60
CA PRO A 293 -33.12 18.33 -10.79
C PRO A 293 -32.34 19.47 -10.11
N ALA A 294 -31.30 19.10 -9.36
CA ALA A 294 -30.22 20.00 -8.98
C ALA A 294 -28.99 19.74 -9.85
N ASN A 295 -28.29 20.80 -10.27
CA ASN A 295 -26.97 20.76 -10.89
C ASN A 295 -26.22 22.04 -10.49
N ASP A 296 -25.03 21.90 -9.89
CA ASP A 296 -23.97 22.91 -9.94
C ASP A 296 -23.42 22.99 -11.38
N PRO A 297 -22.67 24.04 -11.79
CA PRO A 297 -21.20 23.93 -11.67
C PRO A 297 -20.34 25.24 -11.67
N GLU A 298 -19.05 25.10 -11.30
CA GLU A 298 -17.87 25.76 -11.92
C GLU A 298 -17.63 27.32 -11.85
N PRO A 299 -16.45 27.87 -12.27
CA PRO A 299 -15.06 27.37 -12.16
C PRO A 299 -13.94 28.42 -11.85
N ALA A 300 -12.80 27.93 -11.31
CA ALA A 300 -11.40 28.39 -11.57
C ALA A 300 -10.99 29.88 -11.24
N PRO A 301 -9.75 30.39 -11.52
CA PRO A 301 -8.50 29.74 -11.98
C PRO A 301 -7.15 30.16 -11.29
N ALA A 302 -6.10 29.36 -11.56
CA ALA A 302 -4.66 29.72 -11.75
C ALA A 302 -3.71 30.15 -10.57
N ALA A 303 -2.40 29.98 -10.84
CA ALA A 303 -1.21 30.21 -9.97
C ALA A 303 -0.34 31.41 -10.54
N PRO A 304 1.00 31.62 -10.36
CA PRO A 304 2.12 30.71 -9.93
C PRO A 304 3.31 31.32 -9.10
N GLN A 305 4.38 30.52 -8.89
CA GLN A 305 5.83 30.87 -8.73
C GLN A 305 6.35 31.70 -7.50
N SER A 306 7.64 31.69 -7.10
CA SER A 306 8.72 30.64 -6.98
C SER A 306 9.98 31.22 -6.31
N GLU A 307 10.87 30.37 -5.72
CA GLU A 307 12.32 30.63 -5.40
C GLU A 307 12.68 31.73 -4.33
N GLU A 308 13.79 31.73 -3.57
CA GLU A 308 14.82 30.72 -3.19
C GLU A 308 15.51 31.06 -1.81
N ARG A 309 16.57 30.31 -1.39
CA ARG A 309 17.30 30.44 -0.08
C ARG A 309 18.70 31.07 -0.21
N PRO A 310 19.36 31.50 0.91
CA PRO A 310 20.38 30.70 1.63
C PRO A 310 20.19 30.71 3.19
N ALA A 311 20.60 29.74 4.02
CA ALA A 311 21.89 29.05 4.28
C ALA A 311 22.95 29.92 5.01
N ALA A 312 23.70 29.49 6.04
CA ALA A 312 23.83 28.19 6.77
C ALA A 312 23.69 28.42 8.33
N GLU A 313 24.27 27.72 9.34
CA GLU A 313 25.26 26.63 9.49
C GLU A 313 25.03 25.83 10.82
N ALA A 314 26.06 25.26 11.49
CA ALA A 314 25.91 24.29 12.61
C ALA A 314 26.82 24.52 13.87
N PRO A 315 26.53 23.93 15.06
CA PRO A 315 27.18 24.28 16.35
C PRO A 315 28.11 23.19 16.99
N PRO A 316 29.06 23.59 17.87
CA PRO A 316 29.79 22.70 18.79
C PRO A 316 29.30 22.78 20.28
N PRO A 317 29.72 21.87 21.19
CA PRO A 317 28.93 21.54 22.40
C PRO A 317 29.41 22.04 23.79
N ALA A 318 28.41 22.32 24.63
CA ALA A 318 28.27 22.07 26.09
C ALA A 318 29.43 22.27 27.11
N THR A 319 29.16 23.11 28.12
CA THR A 319 29.75 23.07 29.48
C THR A 319 28.67 23.38 30.54
N PRO A 320 28.55 22.64 31.66
CA PRO A 320 27.54 22.87 32.70
C PRO A 320 28.10 23.70 33.89
N PRO A 321 27.30 24.04 34.91
CA PRO A 321 26.38 25.18 34.90
C PRO A 321 26.76 26.25 35.94
N SER A 322 26.12 27.43 35.91
CA SER A 322 26.23 28.44 36.97
C SER A 322 24.86 28.98 37.36
N THR A 323 24.63 29.13 38.67
CA THR A 323 23.33 29.42 39.25
C THR A 323 23.01 30.90 39.23
N GLN A 324 21.97 31.31 38.49
CA GLN A 324 21.28 32.59 38.65
C GLN A 324 19.77 32.37 38.58
N GLU A 325 19.01 33.03 39.46
CA GLU A 325 17.55 32.99 39.41
C GLU A 325 17.03 33.75 38.17
N PRO A 326 16.03 33.23 37.44
CA PRO A 326 15.46 33.95 36.32
C PRO A 326 14.71 35.20 36.80
N PRO A 327 14.94 36.38 36.21
CA PRO A 327 14.17 37.57 36.56
C PRO A 327 12.70 37.38 36.16
N LYS A 328 11.78 37.88 37.00
CA LYS A 328 10.34 37.84 36.70
C LYS A 328 10.05 38.53 35.36
N PRO A 329 9.35 37.88 34.40
CA PRO A 329 9.05 38.50 33.12
C PRO A 329 8.15 39.71 33.33
N GLN A 330 8.61 40.88 32.86
CA GLN A 330 7.78 42.07 32.75
C GLN A 330 6.86 41.92 31.54
N ALA A 331 5.62 42.40 31.66
CA ALA A 331 4.64 42.31 30.57
C ALA A 331 5.04 43.21 29.39
N THR A 332 5.59 42.63 28.34
CA THR A 332 5.73 43.27 27.03
C THR A 332 4.37 43.33 26.32
N LYS A 333 4.13 44.42 25.59
CA LYS A 333 2.85 44.63 24.89
C LYS A 333 2.69 43.64 23.75
N THR A 334 1.53 42.99 23.69
CA THR A 334 1.09 42.23 22.51
C THR A 334 0.70 43.19 21.38
N GLU A 335 1.49 43.19 20.31
CA GLU A 335 0.99 43.58 18.98
C GLU A 335 0.30 42.36 18.33
N ASP A 336 -0.77 42.61 17.59
CA ASP A 336 -1.70 41.59 17.08
C ASP A 336 -1.29 41.11 15.67
N THR A 337 -2.08 40.20 15.06
CA THR A 337 -2.13 39.87 13.61
C THR A 337 -1.17 38.81 13.03
N ALA A 338 -0.49 37.96 13.82
CA ALA A 338 0.25 36.80 13.28
C ALA A 338 -0.07 35.43 13.91
N ALA A 339 -0.32 35.36 15.23
CA ALA A 339 -0.24 34.12 16.02
C ALA A 339 -1.41 33.11 15.89
N THR A 340 -2.18 33.13 14.80
CA THR A 340 -3.34 32.22 14.60
C THR A 340 -3.43 31.60 13.21
N ALA A 341 -2.45 31.81 12.32
CA ALA A 341 -2.44 31.19 11.00
C ALA A 341 -2.12 29.70 11.10
N ILE A 342 -3.02 28.84 10.61
CA ILE A 342 -2.74 27.41 10.46
C ILE A 342 -1.85 27.25 9.25
N VAL A 343 -0.55 27.11 9.50
CA VAL A 343 0.47 26.89 8.47
C VAL A 343 0.15 25.58 7.76
N ARG A 344 -0.35 25.69 6.53
CA ARG A 344 -0.28 24.59 5.55
C ARG A 344 1.20 24.42 5.24
N VAL A 345 1.75 23.25 5.50
CA VAL A 345 3.06 22.91 4.96
C VAL A 345 2.84 22.56 3.50
N GLU A 346 3.23 23.47 2.61
CA GLU A 346 3.30 23.15 1.17
C GLU A 346 4.31 22.01 0.95
N PRO A 347 4.10 21.13 -0.05
CA PRO A 347 4.96 19.98 -0.30
C PRO A 347 6.33 20.40 -0.87
N GLY A 348 7.20 20.88 0.01
CA GLY A 348 8.60 21.18 -0.27
C GLY A 348 9.48 19.93 -0.33
N THR A 349 10.68 20.08 -0.87
CA THR A 349 11.67 18.99 -1.07
C THR A 349 12.31 18.45 0.21
N ASP A 350 12.13 19.15 1.35
CA ASP A 350 12.74 18.77 2.63
C ASP A 350 11.90 17.67 3.30
N GLN A 351 12.49 16.48 3.54
CA GLN A 351 11.80 15.31 4.11
C GLN A 351 11.00 15.58 5.40
N TRP A 352 11.41 16.58 6.20
CA TRP A 352 10.74 16.95 7.44
C TRP A 352 9.43 17.73 7.25
N ALA A 353 9.18 18.28 6.05
CA ALA A 353 7.98 19.05 5.75
C ALA A 353 6.70 18.18 5.77
N MET A 354 6.80 16.95 5.27
CA MET A 354 5.69 15.98 5.19
C MET A 354 5.73 14.92 6.31
N ALA A 355 6.55 15.12 7.35
CA ALA A 355 6.70 14.17 8.44
C ALA A 355 5.37 13.97 9.19
N LEU A 356 4.91 12.71 9.27
CA LEU A 356 3.61 12.30 9.81
C LEU A 356 2.37 12.79 9.04
N GLU A 357 2.51 13.22 7.78
CA GLU A 357 1.37 13.39 6.87
C GLU A 357 1.18 12.11 6.03
N PRO A 358 0.03 11.42 6.11
CA PRO A 358 -0.15 10.14 5.42
C PRO A 358 -0.35 10.31 3.91
N ASN A 359 0.34 9.48 3.11
CA ASN A 359 0.25 9.51 1.64
C ASN A 359 -0.99 8.79 1.06
N GLY A 360 -1.90 8.28 1.90
CA GLY A 360 -3.12 7.60 1.48
C GLY A 360 -3.86 6.94 2.66
N LEU A 361 -5.04 6.37 2.40
CA LEU A 361 -5.93 5.88 3.47
C LEU A 361 -5.29 4.84 4.40
N ARG A 362 -4.59 3.82 3.86
CA ARG A 362 -3.85 2.83 4.67
C ARG A 362 -2.77 3.48 5.56
N GLY A 363 -2.12 4.55 5.07
CA GLY A 363 -1.14 5.30 5.86
C GLY A 363 -1.79 6.15 6.96
N ALA A 364 -2.98 6.71 6.70
CA ALA A 364 -3.76 7.43 7.69
C ALA A 364 -4.29 6.49 8.78
N GLU A 365 -4.73 5.28 8.40
CA GLU A 365 -5.18 4.21 9.30
C GLU A 365 -4.03 3.70 10.19
N TRP A 366 -2.87 3.40 9.60
CA TRP A 366 -1.67 3.04 10.36
C TRP A 366 -1.28 4.15 11.35
N LEU A 367 -1.23 5.41 10.90
CA LEU A 367 -0.88 6.56 11.74
C LEU A 367 -1.90 6.76 12.87
N ALA A 368 -3.19 6.59 12.58
CA ALA A 368 -4.27 6.67 13.56
C ALA A 368 -4.12 5.62 14.67
N HIS A 369 -3.73 4.39 14.31
CA HIS A 369 -3.38 3.34 15.27
C HIS A 369 -2.14 3.71 16.10
N GLN A 370 -1.02 4.12 15.46
CA GLN A 370 0.19 4.51 16.20
C GLN A 370 -0.07 5.68 17.18
N ILE A 371 -0.89 6.66 16.78
CA ILE A 371 -1.26 7.80 17.64
C ILE A 371 -2.15 7.34 18.82
N PHE A 372 -3.09 6.42 18.59
CA PHE A 372 -3.92 5.87 19.66
C PHE A 372 -3.10 5.04 20.66
N ASP A 373 -2.30 4.10 20.16
CA ASP A 373 -1.53 3.15 20.97
C ASP A 373 -0.44 3.85 21.79
N SER A 374 0.19 4.89 21.23
CA SER A 374 1.19 5.72 21.93
C SER A 374 0.60 6.66 22.98
N ARG A 375 -0.74 6.82 23.04
CA ARG A 375 -1.49 7.68 23.98
C ARG A 375 -1.09 9.18 23.97
N VAL A 376 -0.31 9.63 22.99
CA VAL A 376 0.11 11.04 22.83
C VAL A 376 -1.10 11.99 22.75
N PHE A 377 -2.20 11.50 22.16
CA PHE A 377 -3.48 12.19 22.12
C PHE A 377 -4.54 11.44 22.94
N GLY A 378 -4.34 11.34 24.26
CA GLY A 378 -5.24 10.65 25.20
C GLY A 378 -6.70 11.16 25.27
N GLY A 379 -7.06 12.19 24.51
CA GLY A 379 -8.46 12.61 24.32
C GLY A 379 -9.24 11.84 23.24
N TYR A 380 -8.64 10.83 22.61
CA TYR A 380 -9.24 10.05 21.52
C TYR A 380 -9.60 8.63 21.99
N PRO A 381 -10.90 8.26 22.00
CA PRO A 381 -11.34 6.98 22.57
C PRO A 381 -11.01 5.75 21.72
N THR A 382 -10.79 5.91 20.40
CA THR A 382 -10.50 4.79 19.48
C THR A 382 -9.55 5.20 18.34
N PRO A 383 -8.84 4.24 17.69
CA PRO A 383 -8.11 4.50 16.45
C PRO A 383 -8.99 5.12 15.35
N GLN A 384 -10.26 4.72 15.26
CA GLN A 384 -11.20 5.26 14.27
C GLN A 384 -11.51 6.74 14.50
N SER A 385 -11.50 7.22 15.75
CA SER A 385 -11.63 8.66 16.04
C SER A 385 -10.39 9.46 15.65
N CYS A 386 -9.18 8.88 15.79
CA CYS A 386 -7.94 9.45 15.25
C CYS A 386 -7.99 9.50 13.72
N LEU A 387 -8.42 8.43 13.06
CA LEU A 387 -8.52 8.33 11.60
C LEU A 387 -9.51 9.37 11.04
N LEU A 388 -10.68 9.51 11.67
CA LEU A 388 -11.68 10.52 11.29
C LEU A 388 -11.10 11.94 11.36
N ALA A 389 -10.31 12.25 12.41
CA ALA A 389 -9.69 13.56 12.58
C ALA A 389 -8.57 13.82 11.55
N ILE A 390 -7.83 12.79 11.17
CA ILE A 390 -6.83 12.87 10.10
C ILE A 390 -7.50 13.13 8.74
N ILE A 391 -8.59 12.41 8.42
CA ILE A 391 -9.32 12.55 7.16
C ILE A 391 -10.00 13.93 7.06
N GLN A 392 -10.77 14.33 8.06
CA GLN A 392 -11.44 15.64 8.07
C GLN A 392 -10.42 16.79 8.14
N GLY A 393 -9.27 16.56 8.78
CA GLY A 393 -8.13 17.47 8.73
C GLY A 393 -7.65 17.73 7.31
N ARG A 394 -7.42 16.65 6.56
CA ARG A 394 -6.93 16.68 5.18
C ARG A 394 -7.92 17.32 4.22
N GLU A 395 -9.22 17.06 4.38
CA GLU A 395 -10.32 17.70 3.64
C GLU A 395 -10.28 19.23 3.79
N LEU A 396 -10.06 19.74 5.00
CA LEU A 396 -9.91 21.16 5.32
C LEU A 396 -8.51 21.73 5.00
N GLY A 397 -7.62 20.95 4.39
CA GLY A 397 -6.25 21.36 4.07
C GLY A 397 -5.38 21.63 5.31
N ILE A 398 -5.54 20.80 6.34
CA ILE A 398 -4.83 20.83 7.63
C ILE A 398 -3.97 19.55 7.74
N PRO A 399 -2.67 19.64 8.08
CA PRO A 399 -1.85 18.44 8.31
C PRO A 399 -2.40 17.57 9.45
N ALA A 400 -2.26 16.25 9.34
CA ALA A 400 -2.75 15.23 10.28
C ALA A 400 -2.47 15.59 11.75
N MET A 401 -1.21 15.85 12.09
CA MET A 401 -0.77 16.20 13.44
C MET A 401 -1.22 17.60 13.91
N ALA A 402 -1.65 18.49 13.01
CA ALA A 402 -2.32 19.74 13.37
C ALA A 402 -3.81 19.52 13.62
N SER A 403 -4.48 18.69 12.79
CA SER A 403 -5.88 18.31 13.00
C SER A 403 -6.08 17.63 14.36
N MET A 404 -5.25 16.64 14.71
CA MET A 404 -5.32 15.94 16.02
C MET A 404 -5.20 16.87 17.24
N ARG A 405 -4.56 18.04 17.12
CA ARG A 405 -4.44 19.07 18.17
C ARG A 405 -5.63 20.04 18.20
N LEU A 406 -6.38 20.15 17.11
CA LEU A 406 -7.41 21.16 16.90
C LEU A 406 -8.84 20.58 16.83
N THR A 407 -8.96 19.26 16.70
CA THR A 407 -10.23 18.50 16.84
C THR A 407 -10.38 17.89 18.24
N TYR A 408 -11.63 17.67 18.61
CA TYR A 408 -12.05 16.99 19.84
C TYR A 408 -13.13 15.97 19.50
N PRO A 409 -12.93 14.68 19.78
CA PRO A 409 -14.00 13.70 19.73
C PRO A 409 -15.12 14.05 20.71
N THR A 410 -16.35 14.00 20.21
CA THR A 410 -17.58 14.24 20.98
C THR A 410 -18.54 13.09 20.74
N ASN A 411 -19.29 12.72 21.77
CA ASN A 411 -20.35 11.71 21.64
C ASN A 411 -21.69 12.42 21.53
N HIS A 412 -22.40 12.24 20.42
CA HIS A 412 -23.74 12.77 20.24
C HIS A 412 -24.70 11.64 19.87
N ASN A 413 -25.66 11.37 20.75
CA ASN A 413 -26.65 10.29 20.61
C ASN A 413 -26.04 8.90 20.33
N GLY A 414 -24.91 8.58 20.97
CA GLY A 414 -24.21 7.30 20.79
C GLY A 414 -23.35 7.21 19.52
N LYS A 415 -23.17 8.32 18.79
CA LYS A 415 -22.28 8.40 17.63
C LYS A 415 -21.10 9.31 17.94
N THR A 416 -19.90 8.82 17.67
CA THR A 416 -18.67 9.63 17.70
C THR A 416 -18.71 10.64 16.55
N SER A 417 -18.68 11.92 16.88
CA SER A 417 -18.50 13.04 15.98
C SER A 417 -17.22 13.80 16.35
N LEU A 418 -16.81 14.76 15.51
CA LEU A 418 -15.70 15.65 15.81
C LEU A 418 -16.19 17.09 15.93
N ALA A 419 -15.80 17.73 17.03
CA ALA A 419 -15.83 19.16 17.19
C ALA A 419 -14.44 19.76 16.89
N MET A 420 -14.42 21.03 16.50
CA MET A 420 -13.25 21.81 16.11
C MET A 420 -13.05 22.95 17.12
N SER A 421 -11.82 23.22 17.54
CA SER A 421 -11.53 24.37 18.41
C SER A 421 -11.97 25.70 17.77
N ALA A 422 -12.36 26.69 18.58
CA ALA A 422 -12.66 28.02 18.07
C ALA A 422 -11.47 28.64 17.29
N GLN A 423 -10.23 28.30 17.67
CA GLN A 423 -9.03 28.71 16.94
C GLN A 423 -8.94 28.08 15.54
N MET A 424 -9.39 26.83 15.39
CA MET A 424 -9.52 26.16 14.09
C MET A 424 -10.51 26.90 13.18
N ILE A 425 -11.73 27.14 13.67
CA ILE A 425 -12.81 27.81 12.92
C ILE A 425 -12.41 29.25 12.55
N ILE A 426 -11.90 30.03 13.52
CA ILE A 426 -11.39 31.40 13.29
C ILE A 426 -10.20 31.40 12.33
N GLY A 427 -9.36 30.36 12.38
CA GLY A 427 -8.22 30.15 11.48
C GLY A 427 -8.65 29.88 10.04
N LEU A 428 -9.68 29.05 9.80
CA LEU A 428 -10.23 28.80 8.47
C LEU A 428 -10.79 30.08 7.85
N VAL A 429 -11.62 30.84 8.58
CA VAL A 429 -12.17 32.12 8.09
C VAL A 429 -11.05 33.08 7.70
N ARG A 430 -10.01 33.22 8.52
CA ARG A 430 -8.85 34.08 8.20
C ARG A 430 -8.02 33.56 7.01
N LYS A 431 -7.87 32.25 6.87
CA LYS A 431 -7.13 31.58 5.77
C LYS A 431 -7.89 31.62 4.44
N SER A 432 -9.22 31.67 4.46
CA SER A 432 -10.07 31.64 3.25
C SER A 432 -9.84 32.81 2.28
N GLY A 433 -9.28 33.92 2.76
CA GLY A 433 -9.17 35.16 1.98
C GLY A 433 -10.48 35.94 1.81
N LEU A 434 -11.64 35.32 2.05
CA LEU A 434 -12.99 35.90 1.90
C LEU A 434 -13.35 36.92 2.99
N ALA A 435 -12.63 36.93 4.11
CA ALA A 435 -12.82 37.92 5.16
C ALA A 435 -12.18 39.27 4.77
N ASP A 436 -13.00 40.33 4.75
CA ASP A 436 -12.55 41.73 4.69
C ASP A 436 -12.33 42.26 6.10
N VAL A 437 -13.35 42.16 6.94
CA VAL A 437 -13.30 42.42 8.37
C VAL A 437 -13.64 41.13 9.10
N PHE A 438 -12.78 40.68 10.02
CA PHE A 438 -13.13 39.61 10.96
C PHE A 438 -12.28 39.72 12.24
N LYS A 439 -12.76 40.52 13.20
CA LYS A 439 -12.05 40.80 14.44
C LYS A 439 -12.96 41.13 15.64
N PRO A 440 -12.51 40.88 16.87
CA PRO A 440 -13.13 41.45 18.06
C PRO A 440 -13.06 42.98 18.03
N ILE A 441 -14.06 43.61 18.65
CA ILE A 441 -14.09 45.05 18.96
C ILE A 441 -14.30 45.31 20.47
N GLU A 442 -14.77 44.32 21.21
CA GLU A 442 -14.97 44.34 22.65
C GLU A 442 -14.64 42.95 23.19
N ILE A 443 -13.81 42.87 24.24
CA ILE A 443 -13.59 41.64 25.01
C ILE A 443 -13.52 42.04 26.49
N THR A 444 -14.43 41.49 27.29
CA THR A 444 -14.52 41.66 28.75
C THR A 444 -15.01 40.36 29.39
N ASP A 445 -14.89 40.24 30.71
CA ASP A 445 -15.37 39.07 31.47
C ASP A 445 -16.90 38.94 31.51
N THR A 446 -17.65 39.95 31.05
CA THR A 446 -19.13 39.94 31.00
C THR A 446 -19.69 39.88 29.59
N ARG A 447 -18.96 40.39 28.58
CA ARG A 447 -19.36 40.42 27.17
C ARG A 447 -18.15 40.43 26.25
N ALA A 448 -18.26 39.74 25.12
CA ALA A 448 -17.42 39.97 23.95
C ALA A 448 -18.26 40.29 22.73
N THR A 449 -17.73 41.14 21.84
CA THR A 449 -18.38 41.52 20.58
C THR A 449 -17.36 41.48 19.45
N TRP A 450 -17.72 40.78 18.37
CA TRP A 450 -16.98 40.70 17.12
C TRP A 450 -17.74 41.38 16.00
N LYS A 451 -17.01 41.87 14.99
CA LYS A 451 -17.61 42.36 13.74
C LYS A 451 -16.99 41.73 12.51
N GLY A 452 -17.82 41.52 11.50
CA GLY A 452 -17.54 40.73 10.31
C GLY A 452 -18.08 41.40 9.04
N HIS A 453 -17.30 41.34 7.96
CA HIS A 453 -17.69 41.71 6.61
C HIS A 453 -16.95 40.79 5.63
N ARG A 454 -17.64 40.34 4.60
CA ARG A 454 -17.22 39.31 3.64
C ARG A 454 -17.05 39.96 2.26
N LYS A 455 -15.97 39.69 1.54
CA LYS A 455 -15.55 40.49 0.36
C LYS A 455 -16.48 40.42 -0.85
N ASP A 456 -17.24 39.34 -0.93
CA ASP A 456 -18.22 38.98 -1.94
C ASP A 456 -19.67 39.27 -1.48
N ASP A 457 -19.86 39.84 -0.29
CA ASP A 457 -21.15 40.37 0.15
C ASP A 457 -21.43 41.73 -0.54
N PRO A 458 -22.57 41.92 -1.22
CA PRO A 458 -22.94 43.20 -1.81
C PRO A 458 -23.41 44.24 -0.79
N ASP A 459 -23.69 43.87 0.47
CA ASP A 459 -24.05 44.81 1.54
C ASP A 459 -22.79 45.29 2.30
N PRO A 460 -22.45 46.59 2.25
CA PRO A 460 -21.27 47.13 2.93
C PRO A 460 -21.42 47.23 4.47
N ASP A 461 -22.59 46.95 5.05
CA ASP A 461 -22.80 47.06 6.49
C ASP A 461 -22.14 45.93 7.29
N VAL A 462 -21.29 46.30 8.25
CA VAL A 462 -20.45 45.35 8.99
C VAL A 462 -21.26 44.65 10.09
N THR A 463 -21.78 43.46 9.75
CA THR A 463 -22.48 42.54 10.68
C THR A 463 -21.71 42.36 11.99
N THR A 464 -22.41 42.53 13.11
CA THR A 464 -21.80 42.55 14.45
C THR A 464 -22.52 41.55 15.37
N VAL A 465 -21.75 40.67 16.02
CA VAL A 465 -22.24 39.62 16.91
C VAL A 465 -21.63 39.79 18.31
N SER A 466 -22.49 39.96 19.31
CA SER A 466 -22.12 39.88 20.73
C SER A 466 -22.42 38.52 21.32
N TYR A 467 -21.72 38.18 22.41
CA TYR A 467 -22.15 37.15 23.34
C TYR A 467 -21.83 37.56 24.79
N SER A 468 -22.72 37.26 25.72
CA SER A 468 -22.64 37.67 27.13
C SER A 468 -22.56 36.49 28.10
N ILE A 469 -22.00 36.75 29.30
CA ILE A 469 -21.89 35.75 30.36
C ILE A 469 -23.27 35.29 30.89
N GLU A 470 -24.30 36.11 30.72
CA GLU A 470 -25.68 35.77 31.10
C GLU A 470 -26.30 34.79 30.10
N GLU A 471 -26.04 34.95 28.80
CA GLU A 471 -26.42 33.95 27.80
C GLU A 471 -25.64 32.64 27.98
N ALA A 472 -24.36 32.71 28.35
CA ALA A 472 -23.54 31.52 28.65
C ALA A 472 -24.06 30.75 29.88
N ARG A 473 -24.52 31.46 30.92
CA ARG A 473 -25.23 30.88 32.07
C ARG A 473 -26.56 30.24 31.64
N LYS A 474 -27.35 30.95 30.83
CA LYS A 474 -28.63 30.44 30.29
C LYS A 474 -28.45 29.20 29.41
N ALA A 475 -27.31 29.07 28.73
CA ALA A 475 -26.92 27.91 27.94
C ALA A 475 -26.29 26.77 28.75
N GLY A 476 -26.13 26.90 30.08
CA GLY A 476 -25.55 25.86 30.94
C GLY A 476 -24.03 25.68 30.81
N LEU A 477 -23.33 26.59 30.12
CA LEU A 477 -21.90 26.51 29.85
C LEU A 477 -21.05 26.89 31.08
N VAL A 478 -21.57 27.74 31.95
CA VAL A 478 -20.88 28.21 33.16
C VAL A 478 -21.06 27.21 34.30
N ARG A 479 -20.32 26.09 34.22
CA ARG A 479 -20.23 25.04 35.26
C ARG A 479 -19.12 25.40 36.28
N ASP A 480 -19.19 24.84 37.50
CA ASP A 480 -18.11 24.99 38.49
C ASP A 480 -16.76 24.47 37.95
N ARG A 481 -15.66 25.15 38.32
CA ARG A 481 -14.28 24.90 37.83
C ARG A 481 -14.06 25.00 36.30
N SER A 482 -15.10 25.29 35.51
CA SER A 482 -14.99 25.37 34.05
C SER A 482 -14.11 26.53 33.55
N PRO A 483 -13.68 26.49 32.27
CA PRO A 483 -13.04 27.63 31.59
C PRO A 483 -13.84 28.93 31.67
N TRP A 484 -15.17 28.85 31.74
CA TRP A 484 -16.06 30.00 31.84
C TRP A 484 -16.02 30.72 33.20
N VAL A 485 -15.50 30.07 34.24
CA VAL A 485 -15.28 30.68 35.56
C VAL A 485 -13.84 31.19 35.71
N THR A 486 -12.88 30.50 35.09
CA THR A 486 -11.43 30.80 35.24
C THR A 486 -10.89 31.78 34.20
N ARG A 487 -11.52 31.90 33.02
CA ARG A 487 -11.15 32.81 31.93
C ARG A 487 -12.37 33.24 31.09
N PRO A 488 -13.40 33.87 31.69
CA PRO A 488 -14.64 34.22 30.99
C PRO A 488 -14.42 35.05 29.71
N ALA A 489 -13.55 36.06 29.73
CA ALA A 489 -13.21 36.85 28.53
C ALA A 489 -12.76 35.99 27.32
N ASP A 490 -11.87 35.03 27.54
CA ASP A 490 -11.39 34.09 26.50
C ASP A 490 -12.54 33.29 25.87
N MET A 491 -13.46 32.81 26.71
CA MET A 491 -14.55 31.94 26.27
C MET A 491 -15.63 32.73 25.54
N LEU A 492 -15.99 33.91 26.06
CA LEU A 492 -16.89 34.85 25.40
C LEU A 492 -16.34 35.28 24.03
N ALA A 493 -15.04 35.61 23.95
CA ALA A 493 -14.39 35.99 22.70
C ALA A 493 -14.40 34.84 21.68
N LYS A 494 -14.15 33.59 22.10
CA LYS A 494 -14.22 32.41 21.22
C LYS A 494 -15.64 32.18 20.69
N THR A 495 -16.64 32.15 21.56
CA THR A 495 -18.03 31.88 21.16
C THR A 495 -18.62 32.99 20.30
N ALA A 496 -18.33 34.26 20.58
CA ALA A 496 -18.75 35.37 19.69
C ALA A 496 -18.08 35.28 18.31
N GLY A 497 -16.78 34.95 18.25
CA GLY A 497 -16.05 34.75 17.00
C GLY A 497 -16.55 33.57 16.17
N VAL A 498 -16.85 32.42 16.79
CA VAL A 498 -17.42 31.24 16.12
C VAL A 498 -18.85 31.50 15.64
N ARG A 499 -19.69 32.16 16.43
CA ARG A 499 -21.05 32.53 16.00
C ARG A 499 -21.05 33.45 14.79
N LEU A 500 -20.13 34.42 14.75
CA LEU A 500 -19.92 35.28 13.58
C LEU A 500 -19.35 34.49 12.39
N ALA A 501 -18.43 33.55 12.62
CA ALA A 501 -17.88 32.66 11.59
C ALA A 501 -19.01 31.86 10.90
N ARG A 502 -19.91 31.26 11.69
CA ARG A 502 -21.11 30.56 11.21
C ARG A 502 -22.17 31.45 10.55
N LEU A 503 -22.10 32.77 10.71
CA LEU A 503 -23.10 33.67 10.13
C LEU A 503 -22.70 34.10 8.71
N LEU A 504 -21.43 34.43 8.49
CA LEU A 504 -20.95 35.03 7.22
C LEU A 504 -20.08 34.08 6.36
N TRP A 505 -19.56 32.98 6.93
CA TRP A 505 -18.68 32.05 6.22
C TRP A 505 -19.15 30.59 6.41
N GLN A 506 -20.43 30.33 6.18
CA GLN A 506 -21.06 29.00 6.32
C GLN A 506 -20.42 27.94 5.42
N ASP A 507 -20.02 28.36 4.22
CA ASP A 507 -19.22 27.64 3.23
C ASP A 507 -17.85 27.23 3.80
N VAL A 508 -17.07 28.20 4.31
CA VAL A 508 -15.73 27.95 4.88
C VAL A 508 -15.79 27.13 6.16
N VAL A 509 -16.85 27.30 6.96
CA VAL A 509 -17.04 26.60 8.22
C VAL A 509 -17.68 25.21 8.01
N GLY A 510 -18.23 24.89 6.84
CA GLY A 510 -18.56 23.52 6.42
C GLY A 510 -19.43 22.71 7.39
N GLY A 511 -20.29 23.37 8.17
CA GLY A 511 -21.07 22.73 9.24
C GLY A 511 -20.29 22.32 10.50
N LEU A 512 -19.00 22.60 10.60
CA LEU A 512 -18.14 22.29 11.76
C LEU A 512 -18.70 22.89 13.07
N TYR A 513 -18.50 22.19 14.19
CA TYR A 513 -19.00 22.59 15.51
C TYR A 513 -17.87 22.91 16.49
N PHE A 514 -18.01 23.99 17.25
CA PHE A 514 -17.22 24.21 18.46
C PHE A 514 -17.79 23.33 19.61
N PRO A 515 -16.98 22.69 20.49
CA PRO A 515 -17.50 21.74 21.48
C PRO A 515 -18.61 22.34 22.36
N GLU A 516 -18.46 23.60 22.76
CA GLU A 516 -19.42 24.37 23.55
C GLU A 516 -20.71 24.75 22.80
N GLU A 517 -20.88 24.35 21.54
CA GLU A 517 -22.14 24.41 20.80
C GLU A 517 -22.87 23.04 20.73
N LEU A 518 -22.18 21.95 21.05
CA LEU A 518 -22.76 20.62 21.12
C LEU A 518 -23.23 20.34 22.56
N ASN A 519 -24.53 20.19 22.76
CA ASN A 519 -25.11 19.75 24.03
C ASN A 519 -24.90 18.23 24.24
N GLY A 520 -23.64 17.81 24.35
CA GLY A 520 -23.22 16.46 24.71
C GLY A 520 -22.04 16.54 25.68
N ASP A 521 -22.00 15.66 26.68
CA ASP A 521 -21.10 15.82 27.81
C ASP A 521 -19.63 15.60 27.43
N ALA A 522 -18.84 16.66 27.56
CA ALA A 522 -17.39 16.65 27.40
C ALA A 522 -16.64 16.16 28.66
N ASP A 523 -17.37 15.67 29.67
CA ASP A 523 -16.90 15.37 31.03
C ASP A 523 -16.67 13.86 31.31
N ASP A 524 -16.86 12.96 30.33
CA ASP A 524 -16.46 11.54 30.42
C ASP A 524 -14.91 11.39 30.34
N ARG A 525 -14.21 12.01 31.29
CA ARG A 525 -12.74 12.00 31.47
C ARG A 525 -12.31 11.59 32.88
N GLU A 526 -13.24 11.20 33.74
CA GLU A 526 -12.94 10.43 34.95
C GLU A 526 -13.39 8.97 34.77
N ALA A 527 -12.50 8.02 35.13
CA ALA A 527 -12.72 6.57 35.19
C ALA A 527 -12.83 5.76 33.87
N ALA A 528 -11.73 5.72 33.09
CA ALA A 528 -11.33 4.56 32.29
C ALA A 528 -9.80 4.43 32.25
#